data_AF-A0A0D3LAL8-F1
#
_entry.id   AF-A0A0D3LAL8-F1
#
_cell.length_a   1.000
_cell.length_b   1.000
_cell.length_c   1.000
_cell.angle_alpha   90.00
_cell.angle_beta   90.00
_cell.angle_gamma   90.00
#
_symmetry.space_group_name_H-M   'P 1'
#
loop_
_entity.id
_entity.type
_entity.pdbx_description
1 polymer ?
#
loop_
_entity_poly.entity_id
_entity_poly.type
_entity_poly.pdbx_seq_one_letter_code
_entity_poly.pdbx_strand_id
1 'polypeptide(L)'
;MKSKILTKAKEREFFKLIKDEEFDYSAEIKEMLNEFPELSNSIVTGIAKGIDGFSSLKLAIRFYNFDVAKILVQNGADVNYIESSEVRQNHSPIFFDFMEIMRDLIEVKNYGEVENGFELWDLFDSNGLNYTQKSNTTDGVNPPNNFVQAFIRLVGAKYGNKHLVHNETKYNPPNPFVSIFRFSSESQDDKKESCYRHMAERLLDQVNIDILKEVDANKFRSWSSNILPFYIENGFVDNYSLTLVNELTKKKYGFELRNINDLDYLRERFDNKITRFANNGYKT
;
A
#
# COMPACT_ATOMS: atom_id res chain seq x y z
N MET A 1 28.92 33.39 15.17
CA MET A 1 28.80 32.68 13.88
C MET A 1 27.62 33.26 13.13
N LYS A 2 27.78 33.70 11.87
CA LYS A 2 26.61 33.99 11.03
C LYS A 2 25.89 32.66 10.78
N SER A 3 24.60 32.60 11.07
CA SER A 3 23.74 31.49 10.61
C SER A 3 23.93 31.37 9.10
N LYS A 4 24.34 30.20 8.62
CA LYS A 4 24.31 29.93 7.18
C LYS A 4 22.84 29.97 6.75
N ILE A 5 22.58 30.53 5.57
CA ILE A 5 21.22 30.66 5.03
C ILE A 5 21.03 29.52 4.04
N LEU A 6 19.98 28.71 4.23
CA LEU A 6 19.62 27.67 3.28
C LEU A 6 19.21 28.31 1.94
N THR A 7 19.87 27.88 0.86
CA THR A 7 19.57 28.36 -0.50
C THR A 7 18.83 27.30 -1.30
N LYS A 8 18.06 27.73 -2.31
CA LYS A 8 17.37 26.82 -3.25
C LYS A 8 18.34 25.90 -3.99
N ALA A 9 19.58 26.34 -4.23
CA ALA A 9 20.60 25.49 -4.84
C ALA A 9 21.00 24.34 -3.89
N LYS A 10 21.14 24.63 -2.59
CA LYS A 10 21.49 23.63 -1.58
C LYS A 10 20.35 22.65 -1.32
N GLU A 11 19.09 23.10 -1.33
CA GLU A 11 17.93 22.19 -1.32
C GLU A 11 17.92 21.26 -2.52
N ARG A 12 18.23 21.75 -3.73
CA ARG A 12 18.31 20.92 -4.94
C ARG A 12 19.44 19.89 -4.87
N GLU A 13 20.59 20.28 -4.34
CA GLU A 13 21.70 19.37 -4.07
C GLU A 13 21.27 18.28 -3.10
N PHE A 14 20.64 18.65 -1.98
CA PHE A 14 20.09 17.71 -1.00
C PHE A 14 19.15 16.68 -1.63
N PHE A 15 18.16 17.15 -2.40
CA PHE A 15 17.23 16.26 -3.10
C PHE A 15 17.90 15.40 -4.16
N LYS A 16 19.03 15.83 -4.73
CA LYS A 16 19.79 14.99 -5.67
C LYS A 16 20.41 13.80 -4.92
N LEU A 17 21.03 14.04 -3.77
CA LEU A 17 21.63 12.99 -2.94
C LEU A 17 20.59 11.96 -2.49
N ILE A 18 19.38 12.40 -2.10
CA ILE A 18 18.31 11.49 -1.68
C ILE A 18 17.89 10.51 -2.79
N LYS A 19 17.82 10.98 -4.04
CA LYS A 19 17.31 10.19 -5.19
C LYS A 19 18.34 9.25 -5.78
N ASP A 20 19.60 9.43 -5.44
CA ASP A 20 20.69 8.66 -6.03
C ASP A 20 20.82 7.34 -5.26
N GLU A 21 20.37 6.25 -5.90
CA GLU A 21 20.35 4.91 -5.33
C GLU A 21 21.72 4.20 -5.49
N GLU A 22 22.62 4.73 -6.31
CA GLU A 22 23.88 4.06 -6.64
C GLU A 22 24.96 4.24 -5.57
N PHE A 23 24.85 5.29 -4.75
CA PHE A 23 25.88 5.66 -3.78
C PHE A 23 25.29 5.93 -2.39
N ASP A 24 26.01 5.50 -1.36
CA ASP A 24 25.69 5.84 0.03
C ASP A 24 26.13 7.27 0.34
N TYR A 25 25.16 8.18 0.42
CA TYR A 25 25.35 9.58 0.80
C TYR A 25 24.97 9.86 2.27
N SER A 26 24.90 8.84 3.12
CA SER A 26 24.44 8.97 4.50
C SER A 26 25.27 9.98 5.31
N ALA A 27 26.58 10.07 5.08
CA ALA A 27 27.45 10.99 5.80
C ALA A 27 27.20 12.45 5.38
N GLU A 28 27.14 12.69 4.07
CA GLU A 28 26.88 14.00 3.47
C GLU A 28 25.48 14.50 3.84
N ILE A 29 24.47 13.63 3.81
CA ILE A 29 23.10 13.96 4.21
C ILE A 29 23.05 14.33 5.70
N LYS A 30 23.74 13.59 6.58
CA LYS A 30 23.86 13.94 8.00
C LYS A 30 24.56 15.28 8.21
N GLU A 31 25.64 15.55 7.49
CA GLU A 31 26.34 16.84 7.55
C GLU A 31 25.42 17.99 7.11
N MET A 32 24.69 17.82 6.01
CA MET A 32 23.74 18.81 5.51
C MET A 32 22.59 19.04 6.49
N LEU A 33 22.05 18.01 7.13
CA LEU A 33 21.00 18.12 8.14
C LEU A 33 21.50 18.79 9.43
N ASN A 34 22.75 18.54 9.83
CA ASN A 34 23.37 19.24 10.95
C ASN A 34 23.53 20.74 10.67
N GLU A 35 23.85 21.09 9.42
CA GLU A 35 23.98 22.48 8.99
C GLU A 35 22.63 23.18 8.79
N PHE A 36 21.64 22.45 8.27
CA PHE A 36 20.30 22.94 7.93
C PHE A 36 19.22 21.93 8.36
N PRO A 37 18.82 21.91 9.65
CA PRO A 37 17.83 20.96 10.17
C PRO A 37 16.48 21.00 9.45
N GLU A 38 16.11 22.15 8.88
CA GLU A 38 14.88 22.33 8.11
C GLU A 38 14.81 21.46 6.84
N LEU A 39 15.96 20.96 6.34
CA LEU A 39 16.01 20.06 5.18
C LEU A 39 15.25 18.74 5.42
N SER A 40 15.11 18.31 6.67
CA SER A 40 14.31 17.13 7.06
C SER A 40 12.87 17.20 6.55
N ASN A 41 12.31 18.42 6.49
CA ASN A 41 10.94 18.70 6.10
C ASN A 41 10.84 19.56 4.83
N SER A 42 11.94 19.76 4.09
CA SER A 42 11.91 20.47 2.82
C SER A 42 11.01 19.77 1.81
N ILE A 43 10.34 20.58 0.99
CA ILE A 43 9.39 20.12 -0.02
C ILE A 43 9.96 20.41 -1.40
N VAL A 44 9.88 19.42 -2.28
CA VAL A 44 10.27 19.54 -3.69
C VAL A 44 9.32 20.49 -4.40
N THR A 45 9.82 21.66 -4.83
CA THR A 45 9.05 22.67 -5.57
C THR A 45 9.67 22.95 -6.93
N GLY A 46 8.91 22.82 -8.02
CA GLY A 46 9.32 23.30 -9.34
C GLY A 46 10.53 22.57 -9.96
N ILE A 47 10.81 21.34 -9.53
CA ILE A 47 12.00 20.56 -9.94
C ILE A 47 11.70 19.62 -11.11
N ALA A 48 10.54 18.96 -11.15
CA ALA A 48 10.16 18.06 -12.25
C ALA A 48 8.67 17.64 -12.20
N LYS A 49 8.10 17.36 -13.37
CA LYS A 49 6.75 16.79 -13.52
C LYS A 49 6.72 15.42 -12.83
N GLY A 50 5.97 15.27 -11.75
CA GLY A 50 5.73 13.98 -11.08
C GLY A 50 6.38 13.77 -9.71
N ILE A 51 7.17 14.71 -9.19
CA ILE A 51 7.66 14.68 -7.78
C ILE A 51 7.42 15.98 -7.02
N ASP A 52 6.78 16.97 -7.66
CA ASP A 52 6.37 18.21 -7.01
C ASP A 52 5.46 17.92 -5.81
N GLY A 53 5.70 18.62 -4.70
CA GLY A 53 4.98 18.49 -3.44
C GLY A 53 5.45 17.37 -2.52
N PHE A 54 6.41 16.53 -2.95
CA PHE A 54 7.00 15.52 -2.09
C PHE A 54 7.90 16.16 -1.02
N SER A 55 7.78 15.71 0.24
CA SER A 55 8.78 16.01 1.25
C SER A 55 10.07 15.22 1.02
N SER A 56 11.15 15.62 1.69
CA SER A 56 12.41 14.86 1.73
C SER A 56 12.19 13.39 2.08
N LEU A 57 11.36 13.10 3.09
CA LEU A 57 11.04 11.74 3.53
C LEU A 57 10.29 10.94 2.45
N LYS A 58 9.27 11.54 1.82
CA LYS A 58 8.55 10.89 0.73
C LYS A 58 9.48 10.57 -0.44
N LEU A 59 10.39 11.49 -0.75
CA LEU A 59 11.36 11.31 -1.81
C LEU A 59 12.27 10.10 -1.53
N ALA A 60 12.82 9.97 -0.32
CA ALA A 60 13.67 8.84 0.04
C ALA A 60 12.93 7.49 -0.10
N ILE A 61 11.69 7.41 0.36
CA ILE A 61 10.84 6.20 0.26
C ILE A 61 10.58 5.81 -1.20
N ARG A 62 10.28 6.79 -2.07
CA ARG A 62 9.96 6.54 -3.49
C ARG A 62 11.15 6.05 -4.31
N PHE A 63 12.36 6.35 -3.85
CA PHE A 63 13.62 5.89 -4.43
C PHE A 63 14.25 4.76 -3.58
N TYR A 64 13.45 4.04 -2.79
CA TYR A 64 13.88 2.87 -2.01
C TYR A 64 15.08 3.11 -1.07
N ASN A 65 15.39 4.36 -0.75
CA ASN A 65 16.56 4.73 0.05
C ASN A 65 16.20 4.75 1.54
N PHE A 66 16.00 3.55 2.11
CA PHE A 66 15.54 3.40 3.49
C PHE A 66 16.54 3.93 4.52
N ASP A 67 17.84 3.84 4.27
CA ASP A 67 18.85 4.39 5.18
C ASP A 67 18.74 5.91 5.28
N VAL A 68 18.58 6.59 4.15
CA VAL A 68 18.29 8.03 4.14
C VAL A 68 16.94 8.35 4.76
N ALA A 69 15.90 7.56 4.51
CA ALA A 69 14.60 7.75 5.16
C ALA A 69 14.71 7.63 6.69
N LYS A 70 15.44 6.64 7.21
CA LYS A 70 15.72 6.47 8.65
C LYS A 70 16.45 7.70 9.21
N ILE A 71 17.47 8.21 8.51
CA ILE A 71 18.19 9.44 8.88
C ILE A 71 17.25 10.64 8.94
N LEU A 72 16.37 10.81 7.95
CA LEU A 72 15.41 11.91 7.90
C LEU A 72 14.44 11.87 9.08
N VAL A 73 13.87 10.70 9.40
CA VAL A 73 12.98 10.54 10.55
C VAL A 73 13.70 10.84 11.86
N GLN A 74 14.93 10.36 12.03
CA GLN A 74 15.76 10.66 13.20
C GLN A 74 16.09 12.16 13.34
N ASN A 75 16.03 12.91 12.24
CA ASN A 75 16.22 14.37 12.21
C ASN A 75 14.89 15.15 12.19
N GLY A 76 13.78 14.52 12.57
CA GLY A 76 12.48 15.19 12.75
C GLY A 76 11.66 15.38 11.48
N ALA A 77 11.88 14.58 10.45
CA ALA A 77 10.98 14.56 9.30
C ALA A 77 9.55 14.14 9.71
N ASP A 78 8.55 14.86 9.22
CA ASP A 78 7.13 14.60 9.51
C ASP A 78 6.66 13.31 8.80
N VAL A 79 6.49 12.25 9.60
CA VAL A 79 6.01 10.94 9.16
C VAL A 79 4.54 10.95 8.73
N ASN A 80 3.80 11.99 9.13
CA ASN A 80 2.39 12.22 8.82
C ASN A 80 2.20 13.26 7.72
N TYR A 81 3.26 13.65 7.01
CA TYR A 81 3.12 14.66 5.97
C TYR A 81 2.16 14.17 4.88
N ILE A 82 1.27 15.07 4.46
CA ILE A 82 0.41 14.90 3.30
C ILE A 82 0.98 15.79 2.22
N GLU A 83 1.30 15.21 1.07
CA GLU A 83 1.86 15.97 -0.04
C GLU A 83 0.95 17.11 -0.46
N SER A 84 1.55 18.26 -0.78
CA SER A 84 0.82 19.40 -1.34
C SER A 84 1.45 19.78 -2.66
N SER A 85 0.71 19.64 -3.75
CA SER A 85 1.15 20.11 -5.06
C SER A 85 -0.02 20.81 -5.74
N GLU A 86 0.27 21.95 -6.38
CA GLU A 86 -0.71 22.67 -7.21
C GLU A 86 -1.07 21.88 -8.48
N VAL A 87 -0.17 20.99 -8.91
CA VAL A 87 -0.31 20.23 -10.16
C VAL A 87 -0.97 18.87 -9.93
N ARG A 88 -0.84 18.28 -8.74
CA ARG A 88 -1.47 17.00 -8.38
C ARG A 88 -2.77 17.24 -7.65
N GLN A 89 -3.84 16.62 -8.17
CA GLN A 89 -5.16 16.64 -7.54
C GLN A 89 -5.27 15.63 -6.39
N ASN A 90 -4.36 14.65 -6.35
CA ASN A 90 -4.35 13.57 -5.36
C ASN A 90 -3.24 13.83 -4.36
N HIS A 91 -3.63 13.97 -3.09
CA HIS A 91 -2.69 14.11 -1.99
C HIS A 91 -2.88 12.95 -1.01
N SER A 92 -1.89 12.09 -0.83
CA SER A 92 -1.93 11.03 0.18
C SER A 92 -0.93 11.29 1.32
N PRO A 93 -1.22 10.77 2.53
CA PRO A 93 -0.20 10.64 3.56
C PRO A 93 0.98 9.82 3.05
N ILE A 94 2.21 10.18 3.45
CA ILE A 94 3.45 9.46 3.07
C ILE A 94 3.35 7.96 3.31
N PHE A 95 2.73 7.57 4.43
CA PHE A 95 2.67 6.17 4.81
C PHE A 95 1.90 5.30 3.78
N PHE A 96 1.05 5.86 2.91
CA PHE A 96 0.49 5.11 1.77
C PHE A 96 1.56 4.71 0.75
N ASP A 97 2.46 5.63 0.39
CA ASP A 97 3.56 5.33 -0.52
C ASP A 97 4.52 4.33 0.10
N PHE A 98 4.80 4.45 1.40
CA PHE A 98 5.59 3.43 2.11
C PHE A 98 4.97 2.03 1.98
N MET A 99 3.65 1.90 2.19
CA MET A 99 2.94 0.63 2.05
C MET A 99 2.95 0.10 0.61
N GLU A 100 2.91 0.99 -0.39
CA GLU A 100 3.08 0.62 -1.81
C GLU A 100 4.47 0.07 -2.10
N ILE A 101 5.50 0.72 -1.57
CA ILE A 101 6.89 0.31 -1.70
C ILE A 101 7.13 -1.04 -1.01
N MET A 102 6.64 -1.22 0.22
CA MET A 102 6.70 -2.50 0.93
C MET A 102 6.07 -3.63 0.12
N ARG A 103 4.88 -3.40 -0.45
CA ARG A 103 4.25 -4.35 -1.36
C ARG A 103 5.14 -4.65 -2.56
N ASP A 104 5.60 -3.63 -3.28
CA ASP A 104 6.38 -3.83 -4.49
C ASP A 104 7.67 -4.62 -4.22
N LEU A 105 8.33 -4.40 -3.07
CA LEU A 105 9.49 -5.18 -2.61
C LEU A 105 9.15 -6.65 -2.32
N ILE A 106 8.04 -6.91 -1.63
CA ILE A 106 7.54 -8.27 -1.37
C ILE A 106 7.25 -8.99 -2.69
N GLU A 107 6.63 -8.30 -3.65
CA GLU A 107 6.26 -8.89 -4.95
C GLU A 107 7.49 -9.25 -5.80
N VAL A 108 8.55 -8.44 -5.76
CA VAL A 108 9.82 -8.77 -6.43
C VAL A 108 10.73 -9.68 -5.58
N LYS A 109 10.24 -10.14 -4.42
CA LYS A 109 10.95 -11.03 -3.48
C LYS A 109 12.25 -10.44 -2.93
N ASN A 110 12.35 -9.11 -2.86
CA ASN A 110 13.50 -8.43 -2.26
C ASN A 110 13.32 -8.32 -0.74
N TYR A 111 13.36 -9.48 -0.06
CA TYR A 111 13.08 -9.56 1.36
C TYR A 111 14.09 -8.82 2.25
N GLY A 112 15.33 -8.61 1.78
CA GLY A 112 16.31 -7.80 2.51
C GLY A 112 15.84 -6.36 2.70
N GLU A 113 15.33 -5.74 1.62
CA GLU A 113 14.78 -4.39 1.69
C GLU A 113 13.43 -4.33 2.42
N VAL A 114 12.68 -5.43 2.47
CA VAL A 114 11.46 -5.51 3.28
C VAL A 114 11.79 -5.37 4.77
N GLU A 115 12.89 -5.98 5.25
CA GLU A 115 13.35 -5.81 6.64
C GLU A 115 13.75 -4.35 6.92
N ASN A 116 14.50 -3.70 6.02
CA ASN A 116 14.81 -2.27 6.11
C ASN A 116 13.54 -1.40 6.19
N GLY A 117 12.51 -1.77 5.43
CA GLY A 117 11.21 -1.13 5.49
C GLY A 117 10.54 -1.31 6.86
N PHE A 118 10.58 -2.50 7.45
CA PHE A 118 10.04 -2.71 8.80
C PHE A 118 10.80 -1.89 9.86
N GLU A 119 12.12 -1.77 9.77
CA GLU A 119 12.89 -0.87 10.64
C GLU A 119 12.47 0.60 10.49
N LEU A 120 12.23 1.05 9.26
CA LEU A 120 11.70 2.40 9.02
C LEU A 120 10.30 2.57 9.62
N TRP A 121 9.46 1.54 9.55
CA TRP A 121 8.14 1.55 10.17
C TRP A 121 8.23 1.64 11.71
N ASP A 122 9.17 0.94 12.35
CA ASP A 122 9.45 1.10 13.79
C ASP A 122 9.79 2.56 14.14
N LEU A 123 10.56 3.23 13.29
CA LEU A 123 10.85 4.65 13.46
C LEU A 123 9.62 5.53 13.25
N PHE A 124 8.76 5.22 12.28
CA PHE A 124 7.50 5.95 12.09
C PHE A 124 6.63 5.87 13.35
N ASP A 125 6.48 4.69 13.93
CA ASP A 125 5.71 4.51 15.16
C ASP A 125 6.32 5.30 16.33
N SER A 126 7.63 5.22 16.49
CA SER A 126 8.37 5.95 17.52
C SER A 126 8.32 7.48 17.35
N ASN A 127 7.99 7.96 16.14
CA ASN A 127 7.87 9.38 15.80
C ASN A 127 6.42 9.81 15.53
N GLY A 128 5.45 9.07 16.07
CA GLY A 128 4.06 9.53 16.14
C GLY A 128 3.26 9.33 14.87
N LEU A 129 3.53 8.26 14.11
CA LEU A 129 2.69 7.86 12.98
C LEU A 129 1.20 7.79 13.38
N ASN A 130 0.38 8.51 12.62
CA ASN A 130 -1.04 8.63 12.83
C ASN A 130 -1.80 7.71 11.85
N TYR A 131 -2.11 6.50 12.31
CA TYR A 131 -2.91 5.49 11.57
C TYR A 131 -4.36 5.90 11.24
N THR A 132 -4.81 7.07 11.69
CA THR A 132 -6.15 7.59 11.40
C THR A 132 -6.15 8.73 10.39
N GLN A 133 -4.97 9.21 9.97
CA GLN A 133 -4.86 10.32 9.04
C GLN A 133 -5.49 9.98 7.68
N LYS A 134 -6.19 10.97 7.12
CA LYS A 134 -6.95 10.85 5.88
C LYS A 134 -6.46 11.87 4.88
N SER A 135 -6.59 11.54 3.59
CA SER A 135 -6.48 12.54 2.53
C SER A 135 -7.63 13.53 2.60
N ASN A 136 -7.34 14.81 2.36
CA ASN A 136 -8.35 15.86 2.25
C ASN A 136 -9.04 15.89 0.87
N THR A 137 -8.54 15.13 -0.10
CA THR A 137 -9.01 15.13 -1.49
C THR A 137 -9.45 13.73 -1.91
N THR A 138 -10.74 13.54 -2.20
CA THR A 138 -11.27 12.32 -2.81
C THR A 138 -11.34 12.52 -4.32
N ASP A 139 -10.40 11.95 -5.08
CA ASP A 139 -10.29 12.14 -6.54
C ASP A 139 -11.28 11.29 -7.37
N GLY A 140 -12.42 10.89 -6.79
CA GLY A 140 -13.43 10.09 -7.50
C GLY A 140 -12.99 8.64 -7.81
N VAL A 141 -11.72 8.28 -7.60
CA VAL A 141 -11.19 6.91 -7.71
C VAL A 141 -11.06 6.27 -6.32
N ASN A 142 -12.11 6.40 -5.49
CA ASN A 142 -12.26 5.79 -4.15
C ASN A 142 -10.94 5.67 -3.35
N PRO A 143 -10.13 6.73 -3.19
CA PRO A 143 -8.91 6.61 -2.42
C PRO A 143 -9.26 6.11 -1.01
N PRO A 144 -8.47 5.19 -0.44
CA PRO A 144 -8.80 4.59 0.83
C PRO A 144 -8.95 5.68 1.90
N ASN A 145 -10.06 5.66 2.64
CA ASN A 145 -10.37 6.69 3.64
C ASN A 145 -9.42 6.66 4.85
N ASN A 146 -8.61 5.62 4.99
CA ASN A 146 -7.59 5.44 6.03
C ASN A 146 -6.59 4.35 5.62
N PHE A 147 -5.54 4.15 6.42
CA PHE A 147 -4.47 3.17 6.16
C PHE A 147 -4.91 1.72 6.13
N VAL A 148 -5.94 1.32 6.88
CA VAL A 148 -6.48 -0.05 6.79
C VAL A 148 -7.10 -0.30 5.44
N GLN A 149 -7.92 0.65 4.98
CA GLN A 149 -8.49 0.59 3.65
C GLN A 149 -7.39 0.62 2.57
N ALA A 150 -6.30 1.37 2.82
CA ALA A 150 -5.17 1.42 1.92
C ALA A 150 -4.46 0.08 1.87
N PHE A 151 -4.17 -0.55 3.02
CA PHE A 151 -3.57 -1.87 3.08
C PHE A 151 -4.42 -2.94 2.39
N ILE A 152 -5.72 -3.02 2.73
CA ILE A 152 -6.65 -3.96 2.09
C ILE A 152 -6.66 -3.75 0.56
N ARG A 153 -6.67 -2.49 0.10
CA ARG A 153 -6.62 -2.15 -1.32
C ARG A 153 -5.26 -2.48 -1.95
N LEU A 154 -4.16 -2.19 -1.29
CA LEU A 154 -2.82 -2.31 -1.85
C LEU A 154 -2.41 -3.77 -2.03
N VAL A 155 -2.70 -4.61 -1.05
CA VAL A 155 -2.47 -6.04 -1.14
C VAL A 155 -3.52 -6.70 -2.07
N GLY A 156 -4.73 -6.14 -2.18
CA GLY A 156 -5.80 -6.70 -3.01
C GLY A 156 -5.86 -6.26 -4.49
N ALA A 157 -5.40 -5.06 -4.85
CA ALA A 157 -5.67 -4.45 -6.16
C ALA A 157 -4.62 -4.73 -7.23
N LYS A 158 -3.39 -5.12 -6.86
CA LYS A 158 -2.28 -5.35 -7.81
C LYS A 158 -1.84 -6.81 -7.88
N TYR A 159 -2.63 -7.73 -7.35
CA TYR A 159 -2.62 -9.10 -7.84
C TYR A 159 -3.16 -9.10 -9.27
N GLY A 160 -2.27 -8.86 -10.24
CA GLY A 160 -2.42 -9.48 -11.54
C GLY A 160 -2.38 -10.98 -11.30
N ASN A 161 -3.55 -11.57 -11.03
CA ASN A 161 -3.84 -12.99 -10.82
C ASN A 161 -3.46 -13.82 -12.07
N LYS A 162 -2.20 -13.77 -12.50
CA LYS A 162 -1.61 -14.61 -13.54
C LYS A 162 -0.84 -15.79 -12.95
N HIS A 163 -0.42 -15.71 -11.69
CA HIS A 163 0.49 -16.69 -11.09
C HIS A 163 -0.09 -17.47 -9.90
N LEU A 164 -1.35 -17.23 -9.51
CA LEU A 164 -2.00 -17.96 -8.40
C LEU A 164 -3.03 -19.00 -8.84
N VAL A 165 -3.30 -19.10 -10.14
CA VAL A 165 -4.12 -20.16 -10.71
C VAL A 165 -3.20 -20.94 -11.63
N HIS A 166 -2.40 -21.83 -11.06
CA HIS A 166 -1.83 -22.88 -11.90
C HIS A 166 -2.95 -23.86 -12.21
N ASN A 167 -3.21 -24.06 -13.50
CA ASN A 167 -4.07 -25.11 -14.00
C ASN A 167 -3.49 -26.42 -13.50
N GLU A 168 -4.02 -27.01 -12.43
CA GLU A 168 -3.90 -28.45 -12.28
C GLU A 168 -5.01 -29.05 -11.40
N THR A 169 -5.75 -29.94 -12.08
CA THR A 169 -6.80 -30.85 -11.61
C THR A 169 -8.11 -30.22 -11.15
N LYS A 170 -9.18 -30.67 -11.83
CA LYS A 170 -10.59 -30.47 -11.46
C LYS A 170 -10.83 -30.99 -10.05
N TYR A 171 -10.58 -30.18 -9.03
CA TYR A 171 -11.12 -30.42 -7.70
C TYR A 171 -12.59 -30.03 -7.75
N ASN A 172 -13.47 -31.00 -7.56
CA ASN A 172 -14.92 -30.81 -7.57
C ASN A 172 -15.38 -30.83 -6.09
N PRO A 173 -15.34 -29.70 -5.36
CA PRO A 173 -15.73 -29.69 -3.96
C PRO A 173 -17.23 -29.99 -3.81
N PRO A 174 -17.65 -30.71 -2.75
CA PRO A 174 -19.05 -31.05 -2.51
C PRO A 174 -19.93 -29.84 -2.12
N ASN A 175 -19.38 -28.62 -2.09
CA ASN A 175 -20.14 -27.40 -1.77
C ASN A 175 -19.67 -26.23 -2.66
N PRO A 176 -20.46 -25.82 -3.67
CA PRO A 176 -20.01 -24.89 -4.72
C PRO A 176 -20.00 -23.40 -4.30
N PHE A 177 -20.34 -23.07 -3.05
CA PHE A 177 -20.69 -21.68 -2.71
C PHE A 177 -19.58 -20.84 -2.07
N VAL A 178 -18.49 -21.41 -1.57
CA VAL A 178 -17.33 -20.62 -1.10
C VAL A 178 -16.04 -21.43 -1.27
N SER A 179 -15.41 -21.30 -2.43
CA SER A 179 -14.02 -21.74 -2.61
C SER A 179 -13.11 -20.66 -2.06
N ILE A 180 -12.78 -20.73 -0.76
CA ILE A 180 -11.60 -20.00 -0.26
C ILE A 180 -10.41 -20.67 -0.96
N PHE A 181 -9.86 -20.02 -1.98
CA PHE A 181 -8.64 -20.48 -2.62
C PHE A 181 -7.53 -20.45 -1.58
N ARG A 182 -7.33 -21.58 -0.91
CA ARG A 182 -6.07 -21.87 -0.25
C ARG A 182 -5.03 -21.97 -1.35
N PHE A 183 -3.91 -21.27 -1.17
CA PHE A 183 -2.74 -21.47 -2.02
C PHE A 183 -2.50 -22.98 -2.18
N SER A 184 -2.24 -23.44 -3.39
CA SER A 184 -1.74 -24.80 -3.56
C SER A 184 -0.40 -24.88 -2.81
N SER A 185 -0.19 -25.94 -2.04
CA SER A 185 1.00 -26.15 -1.21
C SER A 185 2.33 -26.15 -1.98
N GLU A 186 2.28 -26.20 -3.32
CA GLU A 186 3.46 -26.14 -4.21
C GLU A 186 3.78 -24.72 -4.72
N SER A 187 2.92 -23.73 -4.46
CA SER A 187 3.10 -22.32 -4.90
C SER A 187 3.12 -21.30 -3.75
N GLN A 188 3.07 -21.76 -2.49
CA GLN A 188 3.15 -20.92 -1.31
C GLN A 188 4.56 -20.34 -1.16
N ASP A 189 4.70 -19.06 -1.46
CA ASP A 189 5.86 -18.30 -1.06
C ASP A 189 5.68 -17.93 0.42
N ASP A 190 6.07 -18.84 1.31
CA ASP A 190 5.91 -18.69 2.76
C ASP A 190 6.49 -17.38 3.29
N LYS A 191 7.58 -16.90 2.68
CA LYS A 191 8.19 -15.61 3.05
C LYS A 191 7.28 -14.45 2.69
N LYS A 192 6.74 -14.44 1.47
CA LYS A 192 5.74 -13.45 1.04
C LYS A 192 4.51 -13.44 1.94
N GLU A 193 3.96 -14.62 2.25
CA GLU A 193 2.82 -14.75 3.16
C GLU A 193 3.18 -14.21 4.56
N SER A 194 4.36 -14.55 5.09
CA SER A 194 4.86 -14.06 6.36
C SER A 194 5.00 -12.53 6.39
N CYS A 195 5.54 -11.91 5.34
CA CYS A 195 5.64 -10.45 5.26
C CYS A 195 4.27 -9.77 5.29
N TYR A 196 3.32 -10.23 4.47
CA TYR A 196 1.97 -9.65 4.48
C TYR A 196 1.23 -9.88 5.78
N ARG A 197 1.41 -11.04 6.42
CA ARG A 197 0.87 -11.34 7.75
C ARG A 197 1.43 -10.38 8.80
N HIS A 198 2.74 -10.17 8.80
CA HIS A 198 3.39 -9.23 9.72
C HIS A 198 2.85 -7.80 9.53
N MET A 199 2.76 -7.32 8.29
CA MET A 199 2.17 -6.00 8.00
C MET A 199 0.71 -5.90 8.49
N ALA A 200 -0.10 -6.94 8.27
CA ALA A 200 -1.50 -6.97 8.67
C ALA A 200 -1.66 -6.97 10.20
N GLU A 201 -0.91 -7.81 10.91
CA GLU A 201 -0.93 -7.88 12.37
C GLU A 201 -0.56 -6.53 12.99
N ARG A 202 0.51 -5.90 12.47
CA ARG A 202 0.97 -4.59 12.93
C ARG A 202 -0.09 -3.51 12.75
N LEU A 203 -0.74 -3.45 11.58
CA LEU A 203 -1.84 -2.49 11.36
C LEU A 203 -3.02 -2.75 12.29
N LEU A 204 -3.38 -4.01 12.48
CA LEU A 204 -4.47 -4.39 13.38
C LEU A 204 -4.16 -4.07 14.85
N ASP A 205 -2.90 -3.99 15.25
CA ASP A 205 -2.47 -3.54 16.58
C ASP A 205 -2.71 -2.04 16.80
N GLN A 206 -2.66 -1.24 15.73
CA GLN A 206 -2.69 0.23 15.82
C GLN A 206 -4.06 0.83 15.51
N VAL A 207 -5.00 0.04 14.96
CA VAL A 207 -6.28 0.56 14.47
C VAL A 207 -7.39 0.36 15.49
N ASN A 208 -8.16 1.43 15.73
CA ASN A 208 -9.36 1.38 16.54
C ASN A 208 -10.38 0.38 15.95
N ILE A 209 -10.90 -0.50 16.82
CA ILE A 209 -11.91 -1.51 16.46
C ILE A 209 -13.14 -0.94 15.74
N ASP A 210 -13.55 0.29 16.05
CA ASP A 210 -14.70 0.94 15.42
C ASP A 210 -14.41 1.29 13.95
N ILE A 211 -13.17 1.68 13.63
CA ILE A 211 -12.73 1.88 12.25
C ILE A 211 -12.77 0.54 11.48
N LEU A 212 -12.39 -0.57 12.13
CA LEU A 212 -12.45 -1.90 11.51
C LEU A 212 -13.88 -2.36 11.24
N LYS A 213 -14.83 -2.06 12.13
CA LYS A 213 -16.25 -2.38 11.93
C LYS A 213 -16.87 -1.60 10.76
N GLU A 214 -16.33 -0.43 10.44
CA GLU A 214 -16.75 0.37 9.29
C GLU A 214 -16.18 -0.12 7.94
N VAL A 215 -15.21 -1.03 7.96
CA VAL A 215 -14.63 -1.62 6.75
C VAL A 215 -15.68 -2.51 6.07
N ASP A 216 -16.15 -2.06 4.92
CA ASP A 216 -17.05 -2.79 4.04
C ASP A 216 -16.25 -3.55 2.99
N ALA A 217 -16.22 -4.88 3.12
CA ALA A 217 -15.52 -5.79 2.21
C ALA A 217 -15.92 -5.58 0.74
N ASN A 218 -17.17 -5.21 0.47
CA ASN A 218 -17.68 -4.98 -0.89
C ASN A 218 -16.94 -3.86 -1.64
N LYS A 219 -16.36 -2.90 -0.92
CA LYS A 219 -15.59 -1.78 -1.51
C LYS A 219 -14.22 -2.21 -2.03
N PHE A 220 -13.68 -3.32 -1.54
CA PHE A 220 -12.31 -3.78 -1.83
C PHE A 220 -12.26 -4.96 -2.79
N ARG A 221 -13.41 -5.56 -3.10
CA ARG A 221 -13.54 -6.59 -4.11
C ARG A 221 -13.26 -5.99 -5.48
N SER A 222 -12.09 -6.32 -6.03
CA SER A 222 -11.66 -5.90 -7.36
C SER A 222 -12.11 -6.90 -8.42
N TRP A 223 -12.45 -6.40 -9.61
CA TRP A 223 -12.85 -7.23 -10.75
C TRP A 223 -11.86 -7.00 -11.87
N SER A 224 -10.95 -7.95 -12.10
CA SER A 224 -10.19 -8.00 -13.35
C SER A 224 -11.08 -8.61 -14.44
N SER A 225 -11.31 -7.85 -15.52
CA SER A 225 -12.08 -8.31 -16.69
C SER A 225 -11.47 -9.53 -17.38
N ASN A 226 -10.16 -9.78 -17.19
CA ASN A 226 -9.42 -10.83 -17.87
C ASN A 226 -9.58 -12.23 -17.26
N ILE A 227 -10.35 -12.36 -16.17
CA ILE A 227 -10.45 -13.60 -15.37
C ILE A 227 -11.91 -14.06 -15.23
N LEU A 228 -12.86 -13.30 -15.82
CA LEU A 228 -14.29 -13.59 -15.79
C LEU A 228 -14.66 -15.04 -16.15
N PRO A 229 -14.08 -15.68 -17.19
CA PRO A 229 -14.45 -17.05 -17.57
C PRO A 229 -14.10 -18.09 -16.50
N PHE A 230 -12.99 -17.93 -15.79
CA PHE A 230 -12.57 -18.86 -14.74
C PHE A 230 -13.45 -18.74 -13.48
N TYR A 231 -13.96 -17.53 -13.21
CA TYR A 231 -14.83 -17.22 -12.06
C TYR A 231 -16.28 -17.67 -12.22
N ILE A 232 -16.77 -17.88 -13.46
CA ILE A 232 -18.12 -18.42 -13.74
C ILE A 232 -18.29 -19.83 -13.16
N GLU A 233 -17.23 -20.64 -13.15
CA GLU A 233 -17.33 -22.09 -12.90
C GLU A 233 -16.91 -22.52 -11.47
N ASN A 234 -16.08 -21.75 -10.74
CA ASN A 234 -15.37 -22.27 -9.55
C ASN A 234 -15.52 -21.47 -8.24
N GLY A 235 -16.38 -20.45 -8.20
CA GLY A 235 -16.60 -19.63 -7.00
C GLY A 235 -15.62 -18.46 -6.84
N PHE A 236 -15.98 -17.51 -5.98
CA PHE A 236 -15.38 -16.19 -5.86
C PHE A 236 -13.97 -16.22 -5.26
N VAL A 237 -13.01 -15.49 -5.88
CA VAL A 237 -11.72 -15.20 -5.23
C VAL A 237 -11.91 -13.94 -4.38
N ASP A 238 -11.93 -14.15 -3.07
CA ASP A 238 -11.59 -13.06 -2.17
C ASP A 238 -10.10 -12.74 -2.34
N ASN A 239 -9.74 -11.46 -2.36
CA ASN A 239 -8.33 -11.10 -2.41
C ASN A 239 -7.69 -11.66 -1.14
N TYR A 240 -6.58 -12.40 -1.26
CA TYR A 240 -5.87 -13.00 -0.13
C TYR A 240 -5.77 -12.06 1.09
N SER A 241 -5.56 -10.77 0.83
CA SER A 241 -5.53 -9.69 1.82
C SER A 241 -6.80 -9.54 2.64
N LEU A 242 -7.97 -9.59 2.00
CA LEU A 242 -9.24 -9.41 2.66
C LEU A 242 -9.57 -10.64 3.51
N THR A 243 -9.28 -11.85 3.01
CA THR A 243 -9.32 -13.09 3.79
C THR A 243 -8.38 -13.01 4.99
N LEU A 244 -7.10 -12.66 4.77
CA LEU A 244 -6.09 -12.57 5.83
C LEU A 244 -6.50 -11.55 6.90
N VAL A 245 -6.90 -10.34 6.50
CA VAL A 245 -7.35 -9.30 7.45
C VAL A 245 -8.60 -9.76 8.19
N ASN A 246 -9.56 -10.41 7.52
CA ASN A 246 -10.74 -10.94 8.18
C ASN A 246 -10.40 -12.06 9.17
N GLU A 247 -9.52 -13.00 8.80
CA GLU A 247 -9.05 -14.08 9.70
C GLU A 247 -8.38 -13.52 10.94
N LEU A 248 -7.46 -12.56 10.75
CA LEU A 248 -6.78 -11.89 11.86
C LEU A 248 -7.75 -11.07 12.71
N THR A 249 -8.70 -10.37 12.10
CA THR A 249 -9.75 -9.61 12.80
C THR A 249 -10.63 -10.54 13.64
N LYS A 250 -11.08 -11.66 13.06
CA LYS A 250 -11.88 -12.68 13.75
C LYS A 250 -11.12 -13.31 14.91
N LYS A 251 -9.85 -13.66 14.68
CA LYS A 251 -8.96 -14.23 15.71
C LYS A 251 -8.73 -13.25 16.87
N LYS A 252 -8.49 -11.98 16.56
CA LYS A 252 -8.10 -10.97 17.55
C LYS A 252 -9.29 -10.34 18.27
N TYR A 253 -10.38 -10.07 17.55
CA TYR A 253 -11.51 -9.26 18.03
C TYR A 253 -12.85 -9.99 18.05
N GLY A 254 -12.92 -11.22 17.53
CA GLY A 254 -14.13 -12.05 17.60
C GLY A 254 -15.25 -11.64 16.64
N PHE A 255 -14.98 -10.79 15.64
CA PHE A 255 -15.96 -10.40 14.62
C PHE A 255 -15.38 -10.50 13.21
N GLU A 256 -16.27 -10.55 12.22
CA GLU A 256 -15.94 -10.58 10.80
C GLU A 256 -16.16 -9.22 10.16
N LEU A 257 -15.35 -8.89 9.15
CA LEU A 257 -15.52 -7.64 8.40
C LEU A 257 -16.92 -7.57 7.78
N ARG A 258 -17.49 -6.36 7.73
CA ARG A 258 -18.84 -6.16 7.19
C ARG A 258 -18.89 -6.62 5.73
N ASN A 259 -19.96 -7.35 5.39
CA ASN A 259 -20.23 -7.87 4.04
C ASN A 259 -19.17 -8.85 3.50
N ILE A 260 -18.29 -9.41 4.35
CA ILE A 260 -17.27 -10.37 3.89
C ILE A 260 -17.89 -11.63 3.27
N ASN A 261 -19.10 -12.01 3.70
CA ASN A 261 -19.87 -13.14 3.19
C ASN A 261 -21.08 -12.70 2.33
N ASP A 262 -21.16 -11.43 1.93
CA ASP A 262 -22.28 -10.93 1.12
C ASP A 262 -22.19 -11.46 -0.31
N LEU A 263 -22.91 -12.57 -0.55
CA LEU A 263 -22.99 -13.25 -1.84
C LEU A 263 -23.98 -12.57 -2.79
N ASP A 264 -24.96 -11.83 -2.28
CA ASP A 264 -25.98 -11.21 -3.11
C ASP A 264 -25.42 -9.96 -3.81
N TYR A 265 -24.61 -9.16 -3.12
CA TYR A 265 -23.84 -8.10 -3.76
C TYR A 265 -22.93 -8.62 -4.88
N LEU A 266 -22.33 -9.80 -4.67
CA LEU A 266 -21.48 -10.44 -5.67
C LEU A 266 -22.27 -10.85 -6.91
N ARG A 267 -23.44 -11.47 -6.71
CA ARG A 267 -24.36 -11.88 -7.80
C ARG A 267 -24.89 -10.68 -8.58
N GLU A 268 -25.41 -9.66 -7.90
CA GLU A 268 -25.99 -8.47 -8.55
C GLU A 268 -24.96 -7.74 -9.42
N ARG A 269 -23.74 -7.56 -8.91
CA ARG A 269 -22.67 -6.87 -9.65
C ARG A 269 -22.16 -7.70 -10.83
N PHE A 270 -22.18 -9.02 -10.69
CA PHE A 270 -21.81 -9.96 -11.73
C PHE A 270 -22.81 -9.94 -12.89
N ASP A 271 -24.10 -10.10 -12.58
CA ASP A 271 -25.19 -10.10 -13.56
C ASP A 271 -25.20 -8.78 -14.34
N ASN A 272 -25.10 -7.65 -13.64
CA ASN A 272 -25.03 -6.33 -14.26
C ASN A 272 -23.82 -6.17 -15.22
N LYS A 273 -22.68 -6.81 -14.93
CA LYS A 273 -21.52 -6.79 -15.83
C LYS A 273 -21.70 -7.72 -17.02
N ILE A 274 -22.21 -8.93 -16.83
CA ILE A 274 -22.55 -9.84 -17.94
C ILE A 274 -23.50 -9.15 -18.90
N THR A 275 -24.57 -8.52 -18.40
CA THR A 275 -25.52 -7.76 -19.23
C THR A 275 -24.83 -6.63 -19.99
N ARG A 276 -23.89 -5.90 -19.37
CA ARG A 276 -23.11 -4.87 -20.08
C ARG A 276 -22.17 -5.44 -21.14
N PHE A 277 -21.52 -6.58 -20.88
CA PHE A 277 -20.66 -7.24 -21.88
C PHE A 277 -21.49 -7.82 -23.04
N ALA A 278 -22.64 -8.41 -22.76
CA ALA A 278 -23.58 -8.90 -23.77
C ALA A 278 -24.14 -7.75 -24.63
N ASN A 279 -24.44 -6.60 -24.03
CA ASN A 279 -25.00 -5.44 -24.72
C ASN A 279 -23.96 -4.61 -25.48
N ASN A 280 -22.67 -4.66 -25.11
CA ASN A 280 -21.60 -3.91 -25.78
C ASN A 280 -21.00 -4.62 -27.00
N GLY A 281 -21.58 -5.73 -27.45
CA GLY A 281 -21.39 -6.25 -28.80
C GLY A 281 -19.94 -6.52 -29.19
N TYR A 282 -19.41 -7.67 -28.79
CA TYR A 282 -18.48 -8.36 -29.68
C TYR A 282 -19.29 -8.79 -30.91
N LYS A 283 -19.34 -7.92 -31.93
CA LYS A 283 -19.49 -8.40 -33.30
C LYS A 283 -18.24 -9.21 -33.59
N THR A 284 -18.40 -10.53 -33.55
CA THR A 284 -17.47 -11.51 -34.12
C THR A 284 -17.03 -11.11 -35.51
#